data_AF-A0A528ASX2-F1
#
_entry.id   AF-A0A528ASX2-F1
#
_cell.length_a   1.000
_cell.length_b   1.000
_cell.length_c   1.000
_cell.angle_alpha   90.00
_cell.angle_beta   90.00
_cell.angle_gamma   90.00
#
_symmetry.space_group_name_H-M   'P 1'
#
loop_
_entity.id
_entity.type
_entity.pdbx_description
1 polymer ?
#
loop_
_entity_poly.entity_id
_entity_poly.type
_entity_poly.pdbx_seq_one_letter_code
_entity_poly.pdbx_strand_id
1 'polypeptide(L)'
;HPPVTDCFALRFEHAGQSVVFSADTAFFPPLADFAKGADILVHEAMLEEGIERLVAKTGNGARLREHLLASHSFAGEAGRIATDAGVGRLV
;
A
#
# COMPACT_ATOMS: atom_id res chain seq x y z
N HIS A 1 11.39 1.72 6.77
CA HIS A 1 11.40 2.89 7.68
C HIS A 1 11.38 2.37 9.13
N PRO A 2 11.61 3.16 10.20
CA PRO A 2 11.26 2.71 11.55
C PRO A 2 9.73 2.55 11.68
N PRO A 3 9.22 1.73 12.62
CA PRO A 3 7.78 1.67 12.89
C PRO A 3 7.26 3.08 13.23
N VAL A 4 6.18 3.48 12.57
CA VAL A 4 5.49 4.75 12.83
C VAL A 4 4.17 4.45 13.53
N THR A 5 3.79 5.30 14.49
CA THR A 5 2.51 5.17 15.19
C THR A 5 1.35 5.59 14.30
N ASP A 6 1.56 6.64 13.51
CA ASP A 6 0.56 7.21 12.61
C ASP A 6 1.06 7.13 11.17
N CYS A 7 0.23 6.59 10.29
CA CYS A 7 0.41 6.59 8.84
C CYS A 7 -0.94 6.88 8.19
N PHE A 8 -0.99 7.90 7.33
CA PHE A 8 -2.24 8.40 6.78
C PHE A 8 -2.27 8.24 5.27
N ALA A 9 -3.38 7.70 4.77
CA ALA A 9 -3.75 7.89 3.38
C ALA A 9 -4.23 9.33 3.17
N LEU A 10 -3.92 9.90 2.01
CA LEU A 10 -4.29 11.28 1.65
C LEU A 10 -5.13 11.28 0.39
N ARG A 11 -6.24 12.01 0.41
CA ARG A 11 -7.12 12.22 -0.76
C ARG A 11 -7.10 13.68 -1.14
N PHE A 12 -6.82 13.95 -2.41
CA PHE A 12 -6.84 15.28 -3.01
C PHE A 12 -7.99 15.36 -4.00
N GLU A 13 -8.75 16.45 -3.93
CA GLU A 13 -9.87 16.70 -4.84
C GLU A 13 -9.71 18.06 -5.51
N HIS A 14 -9.86 18.09 -6.83
CA HIS A 14 -9.78 19.32 -7.61
C HIS A 14 -10.58 19.19 -8.91
N ALA A 15 -11.39 20.21 -9.22
CA ALA A 15 -12.16 20.28 -10.47
C ALA A 15 -12.99 19.02 -10.79
N GLY A 16 -13.51 18.34 -9.76
CA GLY A 16 -14.29 17.10 -9.90
C GLY A 16 -13.46 15.84 -10.09
N GLN A 17 -12.12 15.93 -10.03
CA GLN A 17 -11.21 14.79 -10.06
C GLN A 17 -10.62 14.54 -8.67
N SER A 18 -10.21 13.30 -8.42
CA SER A 18 -9.73 12.80 -7.13
C SER A 18 -8.53 11.86 -7.27
N VAL A 19 -7.53 12.06 -6.41
CA VAL A 19 -6.35 11.19 -6.32
C VAL A 19 -6.15 10.79 -4.86
N VAL A 20 -5.96 9.49 -4.62
CA VAL A 20 -5.69 8.93 -3.29
C VAL A 20 -4.30 8.35 -3.26
N PHE A 21 -3.53 8.67 -2.22
CA PHE A 21 -2.24 8.06 -1.91
C PHE A 21 -2.40 7.17 -0.68
N SER A 22 -2.03 5.88 -0.77
CA SER A 22 -2.17 4.92 0.33
C SER A 22 -1.19 5.15 1.49
N ALA A 23 -0.04 5.77 1.19
CA ALA A 23 1.18 5.67 1.99
C ALA A 23 1.68 4.21 2.12
N ASP A 24 2.69 3.98 2.97
CA ASP A 24 3.14 2.63 3.32
C ASP A 24 2.11 2.01 4.29
N THR A 25 1.50 0.89 3.91
CA THR A 25 0.43 0.23 4.63
C THR A 25 0.42 -1.27 4.35
N ALA A 26 0.24 -2.09 5.38
CA ALA A 26 -0.16 -3.49 5.21
C ALA A 26 -1.60 -3.55 4.68
N PHE A 27 -2.06 -4.72 4.23
CA PHE A 27 -3.43 -4.85 3.71
C PHE A 27 -4.47 -4.29 4.68
N PHE A 28 -5.12 -3.21 4.26
CA PHE A 28 -6.00 -2.41 5.10
C PHE A 28 -7.33 -2.14 4.39
N PRO A 29 -8.32 -3.04 4.53
CA PRO A 29 -9.62 -2.93 3.86
C PRO A 29 -10.33 -1.57 3.99
N PRO A 30 -10.27 -0.85 5.14
CA PRO A 30 -10.88 0.48 5.24
C PRO A 30 -10.33 1.51 4.24
N LEU A 31 -9.15 1.29 3.65
CA LEU A 31 -8.63 2.12 2.56
C LEU A 31 -9.53 2.05 1.31
N ALA A 32 -10.16 0.90 1.04
CA ALA A 32 -11.06 0.78 -0.10
C ALA A 32 -12.29 1.68 0.06
N ASP A 33 -12.86 1.75 1.27
CA ASP A 33 -13.97 2.64 1.58
C ASP A 33 -13.57 4.11 1.46
N PHE A 34 -12.37 4.48 1.94
CA PHE A 34 -11.84 5.84 1.81
C PHE A 34 -11.57 6.26 0.36
N ALA A 35 -11.05 5.33 -0.44
CA ALA A 35 -10.69 5.55 -1.84
C ALA A 35 -11.85 5.35 -2.83
N LYS A 36 -13.07 5.11 -2.33
CA LYS A 36 -14.21 4.75 -3.17
C LYS A 36 -14.45 5.76 -4.29
N GLY A 37 -14.49 5.25 -5.51
CA GLY A 37 -14.73 6.02 -6.74
C GLY A 37 -13.66 7.02 -7.10
N ALA A 38 -12.45 6.93 -6.52
CA ALA A 38 -11.36 7.82 -6.88
C ALA A 38 -10.94 7.63 -8.34
N ASP A 39 -10.55 8.72 -9.02
CA ASP A 39 -10.05 8.63 -10.40
C ASP A 39 -8.72 7.88 -10.44
N ILE A 40 -7.85 8.15 -9.47
CA ILE A 40 -6.55 7.51 -9.31
C ILE A 40 -6.34 7.09 -7.86
N LEU A 41 -5.93 5.84 -7.67
CA LEU A 41 -5.33 5.35 -6.44
C LEU A 41 -3.85 5.07 -6.71
N VAL A 42 -2.97 5.79 -6.02
CA VAL A 42 -1.54 5.50 -5.91
C VAL A 42 -1.34 4.64 -4.68
N HIS A 43 -1.01 3.36 -4.88
CA HIS A 43 -0.90 2.37 -3.80
C HIS A 43 0.50 1.78 -3.74
N GLU A 44 1.03 1.57 -2.53
CA GLU A 44 2.25 0.78 -2.38
C GLU A 44 2.03 -0.68 -2.83
N ALA A 45 3.05 -1.30 -3.42
CA ALA A 45 2.89 -2.63 -4.01
C ALA A 45 4.20 -3.42 -3.86
N MET A 46 4.36 -4.05 -2.71
CA MET A 46 5.49 -4.92 -2.45
C MET A 46 5.40 -6.21 -3.28
N LEU A 47 6.52 -6.61 -3.89
CA LEU A 47 6.66 -7.90 -4.55
C LEU A 47 7.18 -8.94 -3.54
N GLU A 48 6.48 -10.06 -3.43
CA GLU A 48 6.82 -11.13 -2.49
C GLU A 48 8.20 -11.72 -2.78
N GLU A 49 8.53 -11.93 -4.06
CA GLU A 49 9.83 -12.48 -4.48
C GLU A 49 11.00 -11.52 -4.18
N GLY A 50 10.70 -10.23 -3.99
CA GLY A 50 11.67 -9.22 -3.59
C GLY A 50 12.12 -9.37 -2.13
N ILE A 51 11.24 -9.87 -1.26
CA ILE A 51 11.51 -10.00 0.18
C ILE A 51 12.66 -10.95 0.43
N GLU A 52 12.61 -12.16 -0.12
CA GLU A 52 13.62 -13.18 0.13
C GLU A 52 15.02 -12.74 -0.37
N ARG A 53 15.06 -12.02 -1.50
CA ARG A 53 16.31 -11.43 -2.01
C ARG A 53 16.88 -10.34 -1.09
N LEU A 54 16.04 -9.54 -0.47
CA LEU A 54 16.44 -8.50 0.50
C LEU A 54 16.93 -9.14 1.81
N VAL A 55 16.17 -10.10 2.32
CA VAL A 55 16.48 -10.85 3.55
C VAL A 55 17.84 -11.53 3.43
N ALA A 56 18.12 -12.21 2.32
CA ALA A 56 19.38 -12.92 2.10
C ALA A 56 20.62 -12.01 2.06
N LYS A 57 20.47 -10.73 1.74
CA LYS A 57 21.56 -9.75 1.68
C LYS A 57 21.83 -9.04 3.01
N THR A 58 21.00 -9.26 4.03
CA THR A 58 21.01 -8.46 5.25
C THR A 58 21.35 -9.33 6.47
N GLY A 59 22.28 -8.88 7.32
CA GLY A 59 22.68 -9.61 8.53
C GLY A 59 21.58 -9.78 9.60
N ASN A 60 20.41 -9.17 9.40
CA ASN A 60 19.24 -9.25 10.29
C ASN A 60 17.95 -9.59 9.52
N GLY A 61 18.05 -10.57 8.61
CA GLY A 61 16.99 -10.92 7.67
C GLY A 61 15.63 -11.26 8.31
N ALA A 62 15.61 -11.95 9.46
CA ALA A 62 14.36 -12.31 10.14
C ALA A 62 13.56 -11.08 10.57
N ARG A 63 14.20 -10.11 11.23
CA ARG A 63 13.56 -8.86 11.65
C ARG A 63 13.11 -8.02 10.46
N LEU A 64 13.90 -7.99 9.39
CA LEU A 64 13.53 -7.29 8.16
C LEU A 64 12.27 -7.90 7.54
N ARG A 65 12.21 -9.24 7.44
CA ARG A 65 11.05 -9.95 6.90
C ARG A 65 9.79 -9.66 7.70
N GLU A 66 9.88 -9.75 9.03
CA GLU A 66 8.75 -9.44 9.93
C GLU A 66 8.25 -8.01 9.72
N HIS A 67 9.15 -7.03 9.68
CA HIS A 67 8.78 -5.63 9.43
C HIS A 67 8.10 -5.45 8.07
N LEU A 68 8.66 -6.02 7.01
CA LEU A 68 8.11 -5.88 5.66
C LEU A 68 6.68 -6.42 5.57
N LEU A 69 6.44 -7.61 6.12
CA LEU A 69 5.12 -8.23 6.14
C LEU A 69 4.12 -7.48 7.04
N ALA A 70 4.60 -6.83 8.09
CA ALA A 70 3.75 -6.10 9.02
C ALA A 70 3.41 -4.67 8.57
N SER A 71 4.11 -4.12 7.57
CA SER A 71 4.02 -2.70 7.22
C SER A 71 3.71 -2.43 5.75
N HIS A 72 3.72 -3.44 4.89
CA HIS A 72 3.55 -3.28 3.45
C HIS A 72 2.51 -4.24 2.86
N SER A 73 1.87 -3.78 1.78
CA SER A 73 0.86 -4.53 1.04
C SER A 73 1.49 -5.20 -0.17
N PHE A 74 1.09 -6.43 -0.45
CA PHE A 74 1.49 -7.06 -1.70
C PHE A 74 0.80 -6.44 -2.91
N ALA A 75 1.43 -6.54 -4.07
CA ALA A 75 0.86 -6.03 -5.32
C ALA A 75 -0.56 -6.59 -5.62
N GLY A 76 -0.82 -7.86 -5.28
CA GLY A 76 -2.16 -8.45 -5.42
C GLY A 76 -3.20 -7.83 -4.47
N GLU A 77 -2.78 -7.43 -3.28
CA GLU A 77 -3.63 -6.78 -2.29
C GLU A 77 -3.98 -5.34 -2.70
N ALA A 78 -3.01 -4.61 -3.26
CA ALA A 78 -3.26 -3.31 -3.88
C ALA A 78 -4.31 -3.41 -5.00
N GLY A 79 -4.22 -4.43 -5.85
CA GLY A 79 -5.21 -4.74 -6.89
C GLY A 79 -6.61 -5.03 -6.33
N ARG A 80 -6.68 -5.76 -5.22
CA ARG A 80 -7.93 -6.02 -4.51
C ARG A 80 -8.55 -4.75 -3.94
N ILE A 81 -7.77 -3.91 -3.24
CA ILE A 81 -8.24 -2.63 -2.71
C ILE A 81 -8.77 -1.73 -3.84
N ALA A 82 -8.03 -1.63 -4.95
CA ALA A 82 -8.46 -0.85 -6.12
C ALA A 82 -9.78 -1.36 -6.71
N THR A 83 -9.95 -2.69 -6.78
CA THR A 83 -11.17 -3.33 -7.28
C THR A 83 -12.34 -3.06 -6.35
N ASP A 84 -12.17 -3.26 -5.05
CA ASP A 84 -13.21 -3.06 -4.04
C ASP A 84 -13.63 -1.58 -3.94
N ALA A 85 -12.69 -0.66 -4.12
CA ALA A 85 -12.95 0.79 -4.17
C ALA A 85 -13.61 1.26 -5.48
N GLY A 86 -13.53 0.48 -6.56
CA GLY A 86 -14.02 0.86 -7.88
C GLY A 86 -13.31 2.10 -8.45
N VAL A 87 -11.98 2.18 -8.30
CA VAL A 87 -11.20 3.32 -8.80
C VAL A 87 -11.01 3.29 -10.31
N GLY A 88 -10.82 4.46 -10.93
CA GLY A 88 -10.61 4.57 -12.38
C GLY A 88 -9.25 4.01 -12.82
N ARG A 89 -8.20 4.19 -12.01
CA ARG A 89 -6.84 3.71 -12.28
C ARG A 89 -6.08 3.41 -11.00
N LEU A 90 -5.42 2.26 -10.96
CA LEU A 90 -4.40 1.93 -9.97
C LEU A 90 -3.01 2.31 -10.50
N VAL A 91 -2.18 2.92 -9.64
CA VAL A 91 -0.78 3.29 -9.89
C VAL A 91 0.09 2.75 -8.78
#